data_AF-U5FC27-F1
#
_entry.id   AF-U5FC27-F1
#
_cell.length_a   1.000
_cell.length_b   1.000
_cell.length_c   1.000
_cell.angle_alpha   90.00
_cell.angle_beta   90.00
_cell.angle_gamma   90.00
#
_symmetry.space_group_name_H-M   'P 1'
#
loop_
_entity.id
_entity.type
_entity.pdbx_description
1 polymer ?
#
loop_
_entity_poly.entity_id
_entity_poly.type
_entity_poly.pdbx_seq_one_letter_code
_entity_poly.pdbx_strand_id
1 'polypeptide(L)'
;MQKKLYNHNNFNLKKMMYIIITSVIMLCLACVTVNAAGSRKKITKTINDSMTVFSAYHYNYYFTAHAVLTYSSANSISSISDLAFTNVGYTASVPSLAANFIPKQISKSNNKSSATYVVQLTRSVYGYYTDKVNYTLTYKLIDSGVPYSNLNEDKLMILVDVKASEPYDIRIEKPFPSLSDVALK
;
A
#
# COMPACT_ATOMS: atom_id res chain seq x y z
N MET A 1 27.31 1.08 65.93
CA MET A 1 27.40 0.00 64.92
C MET A 1 26.17 -0.09 63.99
N GLN A 2 25.31 0.95 63.86
CA GLN A 2 24.04 0.86 63.08
C GLN A 2 24.08 1.45 61.65
N LYS A 3 25.06 2.30 61.31
CA LYS A 3 25.09 3.01 60.01
C LYS A 3 25.33 2.09 58.79
N LYS A 4 25.99 0.93 58.98
CA LYS A 4 26.34 0.01 57.89
C LYS A 4 25.16 -0.88 57.44
N LEU A 5 24.27 -1.29 58.36
CA LEU A 5 23.08 -2.09 58.01
C LEU A 5 22.03 -1.28 57.24
N TYR A 6 21.85 0.00 57.58
CA TYR A 6 20.84 0.86 56.95
C TYR A 6 21.14 1.15 55.47
N ASN A 7 22.42 1.21 55.10
CA ASN A 7 22.86 1.54 53.75
C ASN A 7 22.79 0.31 52.80
N HIS A 8 23.01 -0.90 53.32
CA HIS A 8 22.96 -2.12 52.52
C HIS A 8 21.52 -2.52 52.16
N ASN A 9 20.58 -2.37 53.11
CA ASN A 9 19.15 -2.60 52.85
C ASN A 9 18.57 -1.60 51.85
N ASN A 10 18.96 -0.33 51.92
CA ASN A 10 18.54 0.69 50.96
C ASN A 10 19.05 0.44 49.54
N PHE A 11 20.27 -0.09 49.40
CA PHE A 11 20.84 -0.42 48.08
C PHE A 11 20.11 -1.60 47.41
N ASN A 12 19.78 -2.63 48.20
CA ASN A 12 19.01 -3.78 47.71
C ASN A 12 17.55 -3.41 47.40
N LEU A 13 16.93 -2.53 48.20
CA LEU A 13 15.57 -2.05 47.93
C LEU A 13 15.49 -1.24 46.63
N LYS A 14 16.47 -0.36 46.38
CA LYS A 14 16.56 0.43 45.13
C LYS A 14 16.76 -0.46 43.90
N LYS A 15 17.59 -1.51 43.99
CA LYS A 15 17.77 -2.50 42.92
C LYS A 15 16.48 -3.30 42.67
N MET A 16 15.80 -3.75 43.71
CA MET A 16 14.51 -4.45 43.58
C MET A 16 13.46 -3.55 42.91
N MET A 17 13.35 -2.29 43.34
CA MET A 17 12.44 -1.33 42.71
C MET A 17 12.77 -1.13 41.24
N TYR A 18 14.05 -1.00 40.88
CA TYR A 18 14.45 -0.84 39.48
C TYR A 18 14.04 -2.03 38.63
N ILE A 19 14.28 -3.26 39.11
CA ILE A 19 13.92 -4.50 38.42
C ILE A 19 12.40 -4.58 38.20
N ILE A 20 11.61 -4.27 39.23
CA ILE A 20 10.13 -4.26 39.16
C ILE A 20 9.64 -3.21 38.17
N ILE A 21 10.17 -1.98 38.22
CA ILE A 21 9.79 -0.92 37.29
C ILE A 21 10.13 -1.31 35.85
N THR A 22 11.32 -1.83 35.59
CA THR A 22 11.70 -2.26 34.23
C THR A 22 10.87 -3.43 33.71
N SER A 23 10.49 -4.37 34.57
CA SER A 23 9.66 -5.51 34.18
C SER A 23 8.21 -5.09 33.91
N VAL A 24 7.66 -4.16 34.70
CA VAL A 24 6.34 -3.56 34.42
C VAL A 24 6.35 -2.78 33.11
N ILE A 25 7.39 -1.98 32.84
CA ILE A 25 7.52 -1.24 31.58
C ILE A 25 7.61 -2.20 30.38
N MET A 26 8.42 -3.25 30.48
CA MET A 26 8.53 -4.27 29.44
C MET A 26 7.21 -5.01 29.20
N LEU A 27 6.46 -5.34 30.26
CA LEU A 27 5.15 -5.97 30.15
C LEU A 27 4.11 -5.04 29.50
N CYS A 28 4.10 -3.76 29.88
CA CYS A 28 3.23 -2.75 29.26
C CYS A 28 3.55 -2.56 27.77
N LEU A 29 4.84 -2.47 27.40
CA LEU A 29 5.28 -2.39 26.01
C LEU A 29 4.86 -3.65 25.23
N ALA A 30 5.05 -4.83 25.80
CA ALA A 30 4.62 -6.09 25.19
C ALA A 30 3.10 -6.08 24.93
N CYS A 31 2.27 -5.81 25.94
CA CYS A 31 0.81 -5.76 25.79
C CYS A 31 0.32 -4.75 24.74
N VAL A 32 0.96 -3.58 24.64
CA VAL A 32 0.62 -2.57 23.63
C VAL A 32 0.99 -3.05 22.22
N THR A 33 2.12 -3.73 22.06
CA THR A 33 2.57 -4.23 20.74
C THR A 33 1.72 -5.39 20.20
N VAL A 34 1.29 -6.35 21.03
CA VAL A 34 0.43 -7.46 20.56
C VAL A 34 -0.95 -6.98 20.14
N ASN A 35 -1.56 -6.06 20.91
CA ASN A 35 -2.86 -5.49 20.55
C ASN A 35 -2.78 -4.65 19.27
N ALA A 36 -1.69 -3.91 19.06
CA ALA A 36 -1.47 -3.14 17.83
C ALA A 36 -1.20 -4.03 16.60
N ALA A 37 -0.53 -5.18 16.76
CA ALA A 37 -0.28 -6.13 15.67
C ALA A 37 -1.57 -6.83 15.22
N GLY A 38 -2.43 -7.19 16.19
CA GLY A 38 -3.74 -7.78 15.93
C GLY A 38 -4.61 -6.90 15.05
N SER A 39 -4.55 -5.57 15.19
CA SER A 39 -5.41 -4.61 14.47
C SER A 39 -4.90 -4.13 13.11
N ARG A 40 -3.78 -4.65 12.58
CA ARG A 40 -3.21 -4.23 11.29
C ARG A 40 -3.43 -5.28 10.21
N LYS A 41 -3.91 -4.87 9.03
CA LYS A 41 -4.06 -5.77 7.88
C LYS A 41 -3.43 -5.20 6.63
N LYS A 42 -2.75 -6.06 5.88
CA LYS A 42 -2.21 -5.76 4.56
C LYS A 42 -3.27 -6.05 3.50
N ILE A 43 -3.69 -5.01 2.78
CA ILE A 43 -4.51 -5.14 1.58
C ILE A 43 -3.59 -5.20 0.37
N THR A 44 -3.88 -6.10 -0.56
CA THR A 44 -3.12 -6.28 -1.79
C THR A 44 -4.09 -6.30 -2.96
N LYS A 45 -3.85 -5.48 -3.98
CA LYS A 45 -4.62 -5.49 -5.21
C LYS A 45 -3.72 -5.39 -6.42
N THR A 46 -3.91 -6.31 -7.36
CA THR A 46 -3.37 -6.18 -8.71
C THR A 46 -4.40 -5.48 -9.59
N ILE A 47 -3.96 -4.42 -10.25
CA ILE A 47 -4.71 -3.72 -11.30
C ILE A 47 -4.18 -4.26 -12.62
N ASN A 48 -5.07 -4.70 -13.49
CA ASN A 48 -4.77 -5.14 -14.85
C ASN A 48 -5.60 -4.26 -15.77
N ASP A 49 -4.96 -3.67 -16.77
CA ASP A 49 -5.62 -2.80 -17.72
C ASP A 49 -4.85 -2.82 -19.05
N SER A 50 -5.38 -2.16 -20.06
CA SER A 50 -4.78 -2.10 -21.38
C SER A 50 -4.71 -0.67 -21.89
N MET A 51 -3.80 -0.44 -22.83
CA MET A 51 -3.78 0.77 -23.64
C MET A 51 -3.49 0.41 -25.08
N THR A 52 -4.11 1.16 -25.98
CA THR A 52 -3.82 1.07 -27.41
C THR A 52 -3.20 2.38 -27.85
N VAL A 53 -2.04 2.28 -28.49
CA VAL A 53 -1.25 3.41 -28.98
C VAL A 53 -1.26 3.34 -30.50
N PHE A 54 -1.74 4.42 -31.15
CA PHE A 54 -1.90 4.54 -32.61
C PHE A 54 -2.66 3.38 -33.29
N SER A 55 -3.69 2.85 -32.62
CA SER A 55 -4.61 1.83 -33.14
C SER A 55 -4.00 0.46 -33.52
N ALA A 56 -2.69 0.26 -33.37
CA ALA A 56 -1.99 -0.98 -33.75
C ALA A 56 -1.15 -1.59 -32.61
N TYR A 57 -0.68 -0.76 -31.68
CA TYR A 57 0.19 -1.22 -30.60
C TYR A 57 -0.61 -1.37 -29.31
N HIS A 58 -0.85 -2.62 -28.92
CA HIS A 58 -1.63 -2.97 -27.75
C HIS A 58 -0.70 -3.37 -26.60
N TYR A 59 -0.92 -2.76 -25.45
CA TYR A 59 -0.18 -3.07 -24.23
C TYR A 59 -1.17 -3.50 -23.16
N ASN A 60 -0.97 -4.69 -22.61
CA ASN A 60 -1.63 -5.10 -21.37
C ASN A 60 -0.63 -4.88 -20.25
N TYR A 61 -0.98 -4.10 -19.25
CA TYR A 61 -0.09 -3.79 -18.14
C TYR A 61 -0.75 -4.13 -16.82
N TYR A 62 0.09 -4.35 -15.83
CA TYR A 62 -0.34 -4.64 -14.48
C TYR A 62 0.62 -4.05 -13.46
N PHE A 63 0.06 -3.77 -12.30
CA PHE A 63 0.84 -3.42 -11.11
C PHE A 63 0.09 -3.86 -9.86
N THR A 64 0.83 -4.27 -8.85
CA THR A 64 0.27 -4.65 -7.55
C THR A 64 0.51 -3.55 -6.54
N ALA A 65 -0.59 -3.02 -5.98
CA ALA A 65 -0.58 -2.05 -4.90
C ALA A 65 -0.84 -2.74 -3.56
N HIS A 66 -0.02 -2.41 -2.56
CA HIS A 66 -0.17 -2.89 -1.19
C HIS A 66 -0.37 -1.72 -0.23
N ALA A 67 -1.34 -1.82 0.66
CA ALA A 67 -1.50 -0.89 1.78
C ALA A 67 -1.63 -1.65 3.08
N VAL A 68 -1.32 -1.00 4.19
CA VAL A 68 -1.57 -1.48 5.54
C VAL A 68 -2.58 -0.57 6.19
N LEU A 69 -3.67 -1.16 6.67
CA LEU A 69 -4.73 -0.47 7.39
C LEU A 69 -4.67 -0.88 8.85
N THR A 70 -4.88 0.07 9.76
CA THR A 70 -5.03 -0.20 11.18
C THR A 70 -6.48 0.05 11.57
N TYR A 71 -7.06 -0.88 12.32
CA TYR A 71 -8.42 -0.81 12.82
C TYR A 71 -8.45 -0.40 14.29
N SER A 72 -9.50 0.31 14.68
CA SER A 72 -9.84 0.50 16.10
C SER A 72 -10.73 -0.63 16.59
N SER A 73 -10.88 -0.74 17.91
CA SER A 73 -11.81 -1.65 18.58
C SER A 73 -13.29 -1.38 18.23
N ALA A 74 -13.61 -0.23 17.62
CA ALA A 74 -14.94 0.15 17.18
C ALA A 74 -15.20 -0.14 15.70
N ASN A 75 -14.49 -1.11 15.09
CA ASN A 75 -14.61 -1.50 13.68
C ASN A 75 -14.52 -0.33 12.70
N SER A 76 -13.58 0.59 12.97
CA SER A 76 -13.28 1.70 12.07
C SER A 76 -11.80 1.71 11.71
N ILE A 77 -11.48 2.22 10.51
CA ILE A 77 -10.11 2.43 10.06
C ILE A 77 -9.55 3.62 10.85
N SER A 78 -8.62 3.35 11.77
CA SER A 78 -7.96 4.37 12.58
C SER A 78 -6.80 5.03 11.84
N SER A 79 -6.08 4.26 11.02
CA SER A 79 -4.99 4.79 10.20
C SER A 79 -4.75 3.97 8.92
N ILE A 80 -4.12 4.62 7.95
CA ILE A 80 -3.80 4.06 6.64
C ILE A 80 -2.34 4.35 6.26
N SER A 81 -1.63 3.36 5.75
CA SER A 81 -0.25 3.53 5.26
C SER A 81 -0.23 4.24 3.91
N ASP A 82 0.97 4.53 3.41
CA ASP A 82 1.14 4.77 1.98
C ASP A 82 1.11 3.44 1.21
N LEU A 83 0.83 3.52 -0.08
CA LEU A 83 0.90 2.39 -0.99
C LEU A 83 2.36 2.04 -1.30
N ALA A 84 2.65 0.74 -1.25
CA ALA A 84 3.84 0.15 -1.85
C ALA A 84 3.45 -0.54 -3.16
N PHE A 85 4.24 -0.35 -4.22
CA PHE A 85 4.00 -0.94 -5.52
C PHE A 85 5.00 -2.05 -5.80
N THR A 86 4.52 -3.18 -6.30
CA THR A 86 5.34 -4.31 -6.74
C THR A 86 4.78 -4.91 -8.02
N ASN A 87 5.53 -5.85 -8.61
CA ASN A 87 5.09 -6.62 -9.77
C ASN A 87 4.54 -5.73 -10.88
N VAL A 88 5.32 -4.71 -11.25
CA VAL A 88 4.95 -3.78 -12.32
C VAL A 88 5.48 -4.34 -13.62
N GLY A 89 4.60 -4.59 -14.58
CA GLY A 89 4.96 -5.23 -15.82
C GLY A 89 3.94 -5.02 -16.93
N TYR A 90 4.30 -5.48 -18.12
CA TYR A 90 3.44 -5.40 -19.29
C TYR A 90 3.73 -6.52 -20.29
N THR A 91 2.76 -6.76 -21.18
CA THR A 91 2.94 -7.48 -22.44
C THR A 91 2.56 -6.54 -23.58
N ALA A 92 3.28 -6.64 -24.69
CA ALA A 92 3.07 -5.81 -25.87
C ALA A 92 2.75 -6.68 -27.09
N SER A 93 1.86 -6.21 -27.97
CA SER A 93 1.60 -6.87 -29.27
C SER A 93 2.83 -6.88 -30.18
N VAL A 94 3.74 -5.93 -30.00
CA VAL A 94 5.01 -5.81 -30.75
C VAL A 94 6.18 -5.73 -29.74
N PRO A 95 6.91 -6.83 -29.50
CA PRO A 95 7.95 -6.89 -28.46
C PRO A 95 9.12 -5.93 -28.63
N SER A 96 9.38 -5.46 -29.87
CA SER A 96 10.47 -4.52 -30.15
C SER A 96 10.20 -3.10 -29.64
N LEU A 97 8.95 -2.77 -29.31
CA LEU A 97 8.58 -1.48 -28.72
C LEU A 97 8.50 -1.60 -27.21
N ALA A 98 9.62 -1.26 -26.57
CA ALA A 98 9.70 -1.26 -25.12
C ALA A 98 8.79 -0.18 -24.51
N ALA A 99 8.20 -0.51 -23.37
CA ALA A 99 7.38 0.41 -22.60
C ALA A 99 7.82 0.41 -21.13
N ASN A 100 7.40 1.44 -20.41
CA ASN A 100 7.59 1.56 -18.98
C ASN A 100 6.31 2.08 -18.34
N PHE A 101 5.98 1.52 -17.18
CA PHE A 101 4.78 1.85 -16.42
C PHE A 101 5.22 2.15 -15.00
N ILE A 102 4.95 3.37 -14.52
CA ILE A 102 5.41 3.82 -13.21
C ILE A 102 4.21 4.27 -12.39
N PRO A 103 3.72 3.44 -11.45
CA PRO A 103 2.68 3.82 -10.52
C PRO A 103 3.25 4.71 -9.40
N LYS A 104 2.49 5.73 -9.02
CA LYS A 104 2.80 6.62 -7.90
C LYS A 104 1.52 7.00 -7.17
N GLN A 105 1.52 6.85 -5.84
CA GLN A 105 0.45 7.41 -5.01
C GLN A 105 0.57 8.94 -5.03
N ILE A 106 -0.53 9.62 -5.36
CA ILE A 106 -0.60 11.09 -5.35
C ILE A 106 -1.46 11.62 -4.20
N SER A 107 -2.43 10.85 -3.72
CA SER A 107 -3.18 11.19 -2.52
C SER A 107 -3.78 9.96 -1.84
N LYS A 108 -4.17 10.14 -0.58
CA LYS A 108 -4.92 9.15 0.21
C LYS A 108 -5.86 9.85 1.17
N SER A 109 -6.97 9.20 1.51
CA SER A 109 -7.93 9.68 2.49
C SER A 109 -8.52 8.50 3.29
N ASN A 110 -8.87 8.80 4.54
CA ASN A 110 -9.51 7.88 5.46
C ASN A 110 -10.73 8.58 6.06
N ASN A 111 -11.92 8.00 5.89
CA ASN A 111 -13.17 8.49 6.49
C ASN A 111 -13.73 7.53 7.55
N LYS A 112 -12.86 6.68 8.14
CA LYS A 112 -13.15 5.63 9.15
C LYS A 112 -13.89 4.40 8.62
N SER A 113 -14.73 4.53 7.60
CA SER A 113 -15.47 3.41 6.99
C SER A 113 -14.88 2.93 5.66
N SER A 114 -14.06 3.77 5.04
CA SER A 114 -13.36 3.49 3.79
C SER A 114 -11.99 4.14 3.76
N ALA A 115 -11.08 3.49 3.01
CA ALA A 115 -9.80 4.04 2.63
C ALA A 115 -9.81 4.26 1.12
N THR A 116 -9.49 5.48 0.70
CA THR A 116 -9.40 5.83 -0.72
C THR A 116 -7.98 6.27 -1.05
N TYR A 117 -7.45 5.75 -2.14
CA TYR A 117 -6.14 6.10 -2.68
C TYR A 117 -6.28 6.56 -4.12
N VAL A 118 -5.54 7.59 -4.50
CA VAL A 118 -5.39 8.00 -5.89
C VAL A 118 -3.98 7.69 -6.34
N VAL A 119 -3.86 6.84 -7.36
CA VAL A 119 -2.61 6.39 -7.96
C VAL A 119 -2.52 6.97 -9.37
N GLN A 120 -1.49 7.76 -9.62
CA GLN A 120 -1.13 8.16 -10.98
C GLN A 120 -0.24 7.07 -11.58
N LEU A 121 -0.64 6.54 -12.73
CA LEU A 121 0.19 5.67 -13.56
C LEU A 121 0.74 6.51 -14.70
N THR A 122 2.07 6.70 -14.73
CA THR A 122 2.73 7.22 -15.92
C THR A 122 2.98 6.06 -16.87
N ARG A 123 2.46 6.16 -18.09
CA ARG A 123 2.64 5.14 -19.14
C ARG A 123 3.54 5.74 -20.22
N SER A 124 4.58 5.03 -20.58
CA SER A 124 5.56 5.50 -21.56
C SER A 124 5.90 4.37 -22.53
N VAL A 125 5.80 4.64 -23.82
CA VAL A 125 6.38 3.82 -24.90
C VAL A 125 7.62 4.55 -25.39
N TYR A 126 8.79 3.94 -25.20
CA TYR A 126 10.08 4.62 -25.31
C TYR A 126 10.26 5.30 -26.67
N GLY A 127 10.39 6.64 -26.64
CA GLY A 127 10.67 7.47 -27.81
C GLY A 127 9.46 7.79 -28.69
N TYR A 128 8.25 7.47 -28.25
CA TYR A 128 7.05 7.63 -29.06
C TYR A 128 5.88 8.29 -28.36
N TYR A 129 5.53 7.80 -27.17
CA TYR A 129 4.27 8.14 -26.52
C TYR A 129 4.43 8.16 -25.01
N THR A 130 3.90 9.18 -24.35
CA THR A 130 3.71 9.14 -22.90
C THR A 130 2.38 9.76 -22.51
N ASP A 131 1.76 9.23 -21.46
CA ASP A 131 0.63 9.87 -20.80
C ASP A 131 0.58 9.52 -19.31
N LYS A 132 -0.45 10.03 -18.64
CA LYS A 132 -0.80 9.72 -17.26
C LYS A 132 -2.25 9.31 -17.16
N VAL A 133 -2.53 8.32 -16.31
CA VAL A 133 -3.90 7.91 -15.93
C VAL A 133 -4.00 7.85 -14.41
N ASN A 134 -5.09 8.33 -13.84
CA ASN A 134 -5.35 8.21 -12.41
C ASN A 134 -6.28 7.02 -12.13
N TYR A 135 -5.87 6.15 -11.21
CA TYR A 135 -6.69 5.10 -10.63
C TYR A 135 -7.14 5.52 -9.24
N THR A 136 -8.45 5.52 -9.00
CA THR A 136 -9.02 5.67 -7.65
C THR A 136 -9.33 4.29 -7.10
N LEU A 137 -8.62 3.90 -6.05
CA LEU A 137 -8.80 2.62 -5.35
C LEU A 137 -9.60 2.88 -4.07
N THR A 138 -10.81 2.34 -3.99
CA THR A 138 -11.65 2.48 -2.79
C THR A 138 -11.87 1.15 -2.11
N TYR A 139 -11.37 1.04 -0.88
CA TYR A 139 -11.57 -0.10 0.00
C TYR A 139 -12.68 0.24 0.98
N LYS A 140 -13.70 -0.62 1.14
CA LYS A 140 -14.72 -0.49 2.19
C LYS A 140 -14.77 -1.69 3.14
N LEU A 141 -15.15 -1.43 4.37
CA LEU A 141 -15.45 -2.47 5.36
C LEU A 141 -16.69 -3.25 4.90
N ILE A 142 -16.63 -4.58 4.96
CA ILE A 142 -17.73 -5.44 4.45
C ILE A 142 -18.96 -5.37 5.36
N ASP A 143 -18.75 -5.18 6.68
CA ASP A 143 -19.86 -5.19 7.64
C ASP A 143 -19.58 -4.25 8.83
N SER A 144 -20.19 -3.07 8.81
CA SER A 144 -20.05 -2.08 9.91
C SER A 144 -20.91 -2.52 11.11
N GLY A 145 -20.32 -3.26 12.05
CA GLY A 145 -21.02 -3.64 13.30
C GLY A 145 -20.52 -4.90 14.00
N VAL A 146 -19.77 -5.78 13.33
CA VAL A 146 -19.27 -7.05 13.91
C VAL A 146 -17.90 -6.86 14.55
N PRO A 147 -17.70 -7.15 15.86
CA PRO A 147 -16.40 -6.99 16.53
C PRO A 147 -15.26 -7.68 15.77
N TYR A 148 -14.17 -6.93 15.59
CA TYR A 148 -12.97 -7.33 14.86
C TYR A 148 -12.42 -8.73 15.17
N SER A 149 -12.56 -9.21 16.41
CA SER A 149 -12.12 -10.54 16.84
C SER A 149 -12.81 -11.70 16.13
N ASN A 150 -13.94 -11.45 15.48
CA ASN A 150 -14.83 -12.48 14.96
C ASN A 150 -14.87 -12.53 13.42
N LEU A 151 -14.06 -11.71 12.73
CA LEU A 151 -14.01 -11.66 11.27
C LEU A 151 -12.84 -12.49 10.75
N ASN A 152 -13.11 -13.47 9.86
CA ASN A 152 -12.06 -14.21 9.16
C ASN A 152 -11.13 -13.24 8.41
N GLU A 153 -9.83 -13.53 8.40
CA GLU A 153 -8.79 -12.63 7.89
C GLU A 153 -9.01 -12.17 6.45
N ASP A 154 -9.70 -12.97 5.64
CA ASP A 154 -10.00 -12.72 4.23
C ASP A 154 -11.28 -11.89 3.99
N LYS A 155 -12.04 -11.52 5.03
CA LYS A 155 -13.38 -10.91 4.93
C LYS A 155 -13.51 -9.53 5.61
N LEU A 156 -12.42 -8.81 5.81
CA LEU A 156 -12.46 -7.51 6.48
C LEU A 156 -12.75 -6.33 5.53
N MET A 157 -12.27 -6.39 4.29
CA MET A 157 -12.54 -5.36 3.28
C MET A 157 -12.63 -5.95 1.87
N ILE A 158 -13.61 -5.48 1.09
CA ILE A 158 -13.65 -5.68 -0.36
C ILE A 158 -13.13 -4.40 -0.99
N LEU A 159 -12.27 -4.53 -2.01
CA LEU A 159 -12.05 -3.43 -2.94
C LEU A 159 -13.36 -3.25 -3.72
N VAL A 160 -14.09 -2.20 -3.39
CA VAL A 160 -15.43 -1.98 -3.91
C VAL A 160 -15.40 -1.29 -5.27
N ASP A 161 -14.32 -0.55 -5.55
CA ASP A 161 -14.24 0.26 -6.75
C ASP A 161 -12.80 0.49 -7.22
N VAL A 162 -12.59 0.36 -8.52
CA VAL A 162 -11.40 0.81 -9.25
C VAL A 162 -11.91 1.66 -10.40
N LYS A 163 -11.69 2.96 -10.31
CA LYS A 163 -12.03 3.90 -11.39
C LYS A 163 -10.77 4.45 -12.03
N ALA A 164 -10.60 4.19 -13.31
CA ALA A 164 -9.60 4.84 -14.14
C ALA A 164 -10.19 6.16 -14.69
N SER A 165 -9.40 7.22 -14.66
CA SER A 165 -9.69 8.44 -15.41
C SER A 165 -9.39 8.25 -16.90
N GLU A 166 -9.84 9.20 -17.72
CA GLU A 166 -9.26 9.36 -19.05
C GLU A 166 -7.77 9.73 -18.96
N PRO A 167 -6.96 9.39 -19.97
CA PRO A 167 -5.56 9.78 -20.03
C PRO A 167 -5.37 11.29 -20.18
N TYR A 168 -4.32 11.83 -19.56
CA TYR A 168 -3.97 13.25 -19.61
C TYR A 168 -2.45 13.45 -19.68
N ASP A 169 -2.00 14.70 -19.92
CA ASP A 169 -0.57 15.02 -20.15
C ASP A 169 0.03 14.13 -21.26
N ILE A 170 -0.74 13.97 -22.34
CA ILE A 170 -0.39 13.14 -23.49
C ILE A 170 0.73 13.84 -24.28
N ARG A 171 1.81 13.12 -24.56
CA ARG A 171 2.92 13.59 -25.37
C ARG A 171 3.24 12.57 -26.45
N ILE A 172 3.46 13.08 -27.66
CA ILE A 172 3.87 12.31 -28.83
C ILE A 172 5.26 12.82 -29.21
N GLU A 173 6.27 11.96 -29.06
CA GLU A 173 7.68 12.37 -29.14
C GLU A 173 8.28 12.22 -30.55
N LYS A 174 7.86 11.20 -31.29
CA LYS A 174 8.24 10.99 -32.69
C LYS A 174 7.08 10.35 -33.46
N PRO A 175 6.92 10.66 -34.76
CA PRO A 175 6.09 9.83 -35.63
C PRO A 175 6.64 8.39 -35.60
N PHE A 176 5.77 7.42 -35.37
CA PHE A 176 6.15 6.01 -35.34
C PHE A 176 6.73 5.59 -36.71
N PRO A 177 7.76 4.71 -36.75
CA PRO A 177 8.11 4.02 -37.98
C PRO A 177 6.85 3.31 -38.52
N SER A 178 6.66 3.38 -39.82
CA SER A 178 5.60 2.65 -40.49
C SER A 178 5.82 1.13 -40.30
N LEU A 179 4.77 0.31 -40.34
CA LEU A 179 4.91 -1.15 -40.23
C LEU A 179 5.83 -1.74 -41.32
N SER A 180 6.03 -1.02 -42.44
CA SER A 180 7.02 -1.33 -43.48
C SER A 180 8.49 -1.14 -43.05
N ASP A 181 8.76 -0.35 -42.01
CA ASP A 181 10.12 -0.07 -41.53
C ASP A 181 10.61 -1.12 -40.51
N VAL A 182 9.69 -1.92 -39.95
CA VAL A 182 10.00 -2.95 -38.93
C VAL A 182 10.28 -4.31 -39.57
N ALA A 183 9.95 -4.48 -40.85
CA ALA A 183 10.28 -5.66 -41.64
C ALA A 183 11.56 -5.41 -42.46
N LEU A 184 12.73 -5.52 -41.84
CA LEU A 184 14.01 -5.88 -42.46
C LEU A 184 15.12 -5.89 -41.41
N LYS A 185 15.32 -7.06 -40.79
CA LYS A 185 16.64 -7.59 -40.40
C LYS A 185 16.53 -9.05 -40.04
#